data_AF-A0A1Q3GLC6-F1
#
_entry.id   AF-A0A1Q3GLC6-F1
#
_cell.length_a   1.000
_cell.length_b   1.000
_cell.length_c   1.000
_cell.angle_alpha   90.00
_cell.angle_beta   90.00
_cell.angle_gamma   90.00
#
_symmetry.space_group_name_H-M   'P 1'
#
loop_
_entity.id
_entity.type
_entity.pdbx_description
1 polymer ?
#
loop_
_entity_poly.entity_id
_entity_poly.type
_entity_poly.pdbx_seq_one_letter_code
_entity_poly.pdbx_strand_id
1 'polypeptide(L)'
;MLANLIVAIFWTIFIIYVGSNFYTNLLAEYQNTPRRRIRRYYQELEQAARLGEAALQVPFQNLLYDYAKNYGRKMHLANLSPTSQEPTKENRVVTGQWESLSLFLDLDTEVNQRMMLGYPRQNILFENTHTAMLIQQGKKVAQIKMDDWNKLHQLLIKFVQFDPKKYSA
;
A
#
# COMPACT_ATOMS: atom_id res chain seq x y z
N MET A 1 -17.22 -54.24 13.05
CA MET A 1 -15.86 -53.83 12.61
C MET A 1 -15.88 -52.78 11.49
N LEU A 2 -16.70 -52.94 10.43
CA LEU A 2 -16.73 -52.01 9.28
C LEU A 2 -17.11 -50.55 9.63
N ALA A 3 -18.10 -50.35 10.51
CA ALA A 3 -18.54 -49.00 10.90
C ALA A 3 -17.47 -48.21 11.67
N ASN A 4 -16.72 -48.86 12.56
CA ASN A 4 -15.63 -48.23 13.30
C ASN A 4 -14.48 -47.82 12.37
N LEU A 5 -14.22 -48.62 11.32
CA LEU A 5 -13.21 -48.29 10.30
C LEU A 5 -13.63 -47.05 9.49
N ILE A 6 -14.88 -46.96 9.06
CA ILE A 6 -15.41 -45.81 8.32
C ILE A 6 -15.36 -44.53 9.17
N VAL A 7 -15.75 -44.62 10.44
CA VAL A 7 -15.66 -43.49 11.38
C VAL A 7 -14.20 -43.07 11.59
N ALA A 8 -13.27 -44.02 11.75
CA ALA A 8 -11.85 -43.72 11.88
C ALA A 8 -11.26 -43.02 10.63
N ILE A 9 -11.62 -43.49 9.43
CA ILE A 9 -11.22 -42.87 8.15
C ILE A 9 -11.79 -41.46 8.02
N PHE A 10 -13.07 -41.28 8.38
CA PHE A 10 -13.70 -39.96 8.36
C PHE A 10 -12.99 -38.98 9.31
N TRP A 11 -12.72 -39.38 10.55
CA TRP A 11 -11.98 -38.55 11.50
C TRP A 11 -10.56 -38.24 11.05
N THR A 12 -9.84 -39.19 10.42
CA THR A 12 -8.49 -38.92 9.91
C THR A 12 -8.51 -37.90 8.77
N ILE A 13 -9.41 -38.06 7.80
CA ILE A 13 -9.55 -37.09 6.69
C ILE A 13 -9.98 -35.72 7.23
N PHE A 14 -10.92 -35.68 8.17
CA PHE A 14 -11.39 -34.44 8.79
C PHE A 14 -10.28 -33.71 9.54
N ILE A 15 -9.48 -34.42 10.34
CA ILE A 15 -8.34 -33.85 11.08
C ILE A 15 -7.27 -33.32 10.12
N ILE A 16 -6.95 -34.06 9.05
CA ILE A 16 -5.99 -33.62 8.02
C ILE A 16 -6.51 -32.36 7.31
N TYR A 17 -7.79 -32.32 6.95
CA TYR A 17 -8.39 -31.18 6.27
C TYR A 17 -8.44 -29.93 7.15
N VAL A 18 -8.94 -30.07 8.39
CA VAL A 18 -9.02 -28.96 9.35
C VAL A 18 -7.62 -28.48 9.71
N GLY A 19 -6.70 -29.42 9.98
CA GLY A 19 -5.30 -29.11 10.23
C GLY A 19 -4.68 -28.35 9.06
N SER A 20 -4.79 -28.86 7.84
CA SER A 20 -4.24 -28.22 6.63
C SER A 20 -4.77 -26.80 6.43
N ASN A 21 -6.08 -26.58 6.53
CA ASN A 21 -6.67 -25.24 6.43
C ASN A 21 -6.22 -24.30 7.56
N PHE A 22 -6.06 -24.84 8.78
CA PHE A 22 -5.55 -24.05 9.90
C PHE A 22 -4.08 -23.65 9.66
N TYR A 23 -3.23 -24.59 9.24
CA TYR A 23 -1.82 -24.31 8.91
C TYR A 23 -1.67 -23.31 7.75
N THR A 24 -2.48 -23.43 6.69
CA THR A 24 -2.42 -22.50 5.56
C THR A 24 -2.87 -21.09 5.96
N ASN A 25 -3.91 -20.97 6.79
CA ASN A 25 -4.36 -19.68 7.31
C ASN A 25 -3.32 -19.05 8.25
N LEU A 26 -2.72 -19.84 9.14
CA LEU A 26 -1.71 -19.35 10.09
C LEU A 26 -0.41 -18.93 9.38
N LEU A 27 -0.01 -19.67 8.34
CA LEU A 27 1.06 -19.26 7.46
C LEU A 27 0.71 -17.98 6.70
N ALA A 28 -0.50 -17.86 6.14
CA ALA A 28 -0.93 -16.64 5.46
C ALA A 28 -0.89 -15.43 6.41
N GLU A 29 -1.38 -15.58 7.64
CA GLU A 29 -1.40 -14.53 8.66
C GLU A 29 0.03 -14.13 9.08
N TYR A 30 0.91 -15.10 9.33
CA TYR A 30 2.33 -14.86 9.61
C TYR A 30 3.06 -14.15 8.46
N GLN A 31 2.73 -14.51 7.22
CA GLN A 31 3.33 -13.91 6.01
C GLN A 31 2.83 -12.49 5.74
N ASN A 32 1.67 -12.12 6.29
CA ASN A 32 0.98 -10.85 6.00
C ASN A 32 1.10 -9.80 7.13
N THR A 33 2.17 -9.84 7.91
CA THR A 33 2.43 -8.75 8.88
C THR A 33 2.92 -7.47 8.18
N PRO A 34 2.55 -6.26 8.66
CA PRO A 34 2.98 -5.01 8.04
C PRO A 34 4.50 -4.85 7.95
N ARG A 35 5.21 -5.28 9.01
CA ARG A 35 6.68 -5.26 9.07
C ARG A 35 7.31 -6.14 7.99
N ARG A 36 6.71 -7.30 7.68
CA ARG A 36 7.21 -8.20 6.63
C ARG A 36 6.97 -7.64 5.23
N ARG A 37 5.83 -6.99 4.98
CA ARG A 37 5.56 -6.27 3.72
C ARG A 37 6.59 -5.16 3.46
N ILE A 38 6.82 -4.31 4.47
CA ILE A 38 7.81 -3.23 4.36
C ILE A 38 9.23 -3.79 4.19
N ARG A 39 9.57 -4.88 4.89
CA ARG A 39 10.85 -5.55 4.70
C ARG A 39 11.02 -6.07 3.27
N ARG A 40 9.98 -6.67 2.68
CA ARG A 40 10.01 -7.12 1.28
C ARG A 40 10.21 -5.94 0.33
N TYR A 41 9.52 -4.83 0.56
CA TYR A 41 9.71 -3.60 -0.18
C TYR A 41 11.19 -3.16 -0.20
N TYR A 42 11.88 -3.13 0.95
CA TYR A 42 13.30 -2.78 0.96
C TYR A 42 14.18 -3.74 0.15
N GLN A 43 13.87 -5.04 0.17
CA GLN A 43 14.59 -6.06 -0.61
C GLN A 43 14.36 -5.90 -2.12
N GLU A 44 13.13 -5.59 -2.52
CA GLU A 44 12.77 -5.31 -3.91
C GLU A 44 13.40 -4.00 -4.40
N LEU A 45 13.48 -2.98 -3.53
CA LEU A 45 14.10 -1.70 -3.83
C LEU A 45 15.61 -1.84 -4.08
N GLU A 46 16.31 -2.64 -3.30
CA GLU A 46 17.74 -2.93 -3.51
C GLU A 46 18.00 -3.61 -4.86
N GLN A 47 17.10 -4.51 -5.27
CA GLN A 47 17.18 -5.17 -6.59
C GLN A 47 16.90 -4.17 -7.71
N ALA A 48 15.85 -3.36 -7.56
CA ALA A 48 15.45 -2.35 -8.54
C ALA A 48 16.51 -1.26 -8.73
N ALA A 49 17.24 -0.88 -7.68
CA ALA A 49 18.31 0.12 -7.75
C ALA A 49 19.41 -0.23 -8.76
N ARG A 50 19.60 -1.53 -9.05
CA ARG A 50 20.57 -2.00 -10.05
C ARG A 50 20.11 -1.79 -11.50
N LEU A 51 18.82 -1.51 -11.70
CA LEU A 51 18.18 -1.39 -13.01
C LEU A 51 17.91 0.08 -13.42
N GLY A 52 18.13 1.04 -12.51
CA GLY A 52 17.95 2.47 -12.74
C GLY A 52 16.70 3.07 -12.08
N GLU A 53 16.55 4.40 -12.18
CA GLU A 53 15.54 5.18 -11.45
C GLU A 53 14.10 4.76 -11.76
N ALA A 54 13.78 4.47 -13.04
CA ALA A 54 12.45 4.04 -13.44
C ALA A 54 12.02 2.72 -12.76
N ALA A 55 12.96 1.82 -12.47
CA ALA A 55 12.65 0.55 -11.81
C ALA A 55 12.29 0.73 -10.33
N LEU A 56 12.73 1.81 -9.68
CA LEU A 56 12.52 2.06 -8.25
C LEU A 56 11.04 2.33 -7.90
N GLN A 57 10.24 2.70 -8.88
CA GLN A 57 8.81 2.96 -8.72
C GLN A 57 8.04 1.66 -8.42
N VAL A 58 8.44 0.54 -9.02
CA VAL A 58 7.71 -0.72 -8.98
C VAL A 58 7.61 -1.31 -7.56
N PRO A 59 8.69 -1.40 -6.76
CA PRO A 59 8.61 -1.86 -5.37
C PRO A 59 7.61 -1.08 -4.51
N PHE A 60 7.59 0.25 -4.63
CA PHE A 60 6.69 1.07 -3.82
C PHE A 60 5.24 0.96 -4.28
N GLN A 61 5.02 0.89 -5.60
CA GLN A 61 3.72 0.61 -6.18
C GLN A 61 3.14 -0.73 -5.65
N ASN A 62 3.95 -1.78 -5.61
CA ASN A 62 3.54 -3.08 -5.06
C ASN A 62 3.17 -2.97 -3.58
N LEU A 63 3.99 -2.26 -2.79
CA LEU A 63 3.72 -2.01 -1.36
C LEU A 63 2.36 -1.32 -1.17
N LEU A 64 2.07 -0.30 -1.97
CA LEU A 64 0.80 0.42 -1.92
C LEU A 64 -0.40 -0.47 -2.28
N TYR A 65 -0.27 -1.30 -3.31
CA TYR A 65 -1.32 -2.26 -3.68
C TYR A 65 -1.61 -3.24 -2.54
N ASP A 66 -0.58 -3.78 -1.91
CA ASP A 66 -0.74 -4.69 -0.77
C ASP A 66 -1.48 -4.03 0.38
N TYR A 67 -1.15 -2.78 0.72
CA TYR A 67 -1.86 -2.04 1.76
C TYR A 67 -3.32 -1.77 1.38
N ALA A 68 -3.59 -1.27 0.18
CA ALA A 68 -4.96 -0.99 -0.25
C ALA A 68 -5.83 -2.25 -0.29
N LYS A 69 -5.30 -3.37 -0.78
CA LYS A 69 -5.98 -4.66 -0.82
C LYS A 69 -6.41 -5.12 0.58
N ASN A 70 -5.52 -5.00 1.57
CA ASN A 70 -5.82 -5.40 2.95
C ASN A 70 -6.95 -4.59 3.60
N TYR A 71 -7.21 -3.38 3.10
CA TYR A 71 -8.33 -2.54 3.58
C TYR A 71 -9.54 -2.56 2.62
N GLY A 72 -9.60 -3.50 1.68
CA GLY A 72 -10.71 -3.63 0.73
C GLY A 72 -10.83 -2.45 -0.24
N ARG A 73 -9.75 -1.70 -0.47
CA ARG A 73 -9.73 -0.52 -1.34
C ARG A 73 -8.99 -0.78 -2.63
N LYS A 74 -9.27 0.05 -3.64
CA LYS A 74 -8.56 0.02 -4.92
C LYS A 74 -7.61 1.23 -4.99
N MET A 75 -6.39 0.99 -5.45
CA MET A 75 -5.47 2.06 -5.84
C MET A 75 -5.75 2.45 -7.28
N HIS A 76 -5.77 3.75 -7.53
CA HIS A 76 -5.67 4.27 -8.89
C HIS A 76 -4.25 4.78 -9.05
N LEU A 77 -3.45 4.07 -9.83
CA LEU A 77 -2.27 4.65 -10.42
C LEU A 77 -2.72 5.40 -11.67
N ALA A 78 -2.92 6.70 -11.54
CA ALA A 78 -3.03 7.56 -12.70
C ALA A 78 -1.64 8.14 -12.98
N ASN A 79 -1.29 8.26 -14.26
CA ASN A 79 -0.31 9.27 -14.65
C ASN A 79 -0.91 10.60 -14.22
N LEU A 80 -0.40 11.16 -13.13
CA LEU A 80 -0.98 12.36 -12.55
C LEU A 80 -0.81 13.50 -13.53
N SER A 81 -1.94 13.97 -14.05
CA SER A 81 -2.00 15.14 -14.89
C SER A 81 -2.68 16.26 -14.11
N PRO A 82 -2.34 17.53 -14.35
CA PRO A 82 -3.10 18.65 -13.80
C PRO A 82 -4.60 18.61 -14.19
N THR A 83 -4.95 17.87 -15.24
CA THR A 83 -6.34 17.65 -15.68
C THR A 83 -6.95 16.34 -15.15
N SER A 84 -6.23 15.55 -14.34
CA SER A 84 -6.79 14.32 -13.75
C SER A 84 -7.98 14.68 -12.86
N GLN A 85 -9.18 14.49 -13.40
CA GLN A 85 -10.42 14.71 -12.67
C GLN A 85 -10.42 13.85 -11.41
N GLU A 86 -10.78 14.45 -10.27
CA GLU A 86 -11.04 13.69 -9.06
C GLU A 86 -12.09 12.62 -9.39
N PRO A 87 -11.87 11.35 -8.99
CA PRO A 87 -12.77 10.27 -9.35
C PRO A 87 -14.20 10.61 -8.92
N THR A 88 -15.14 10.58 -9.86
CA THR A 88 -16.54 10.89 -9.63
C THR A 88 -17.15 9.93 -8.61
N LYS A 89 -18.05 10.50 -7.79
CA LYS A 89 -18.62 10.01 -6.53
C LYS A 89 -19.24 8.61 -6.55
N GLU A 90 -19.47 8.01 -7.71
CA GLU A 90 -20.37 6.87 -7.89
C GLU A 90 -19.69 5.52 -8.09
N ASN A 91 -18.37 5.45 -8.33
CA ASN A 91 -17.74 4.15 -8.46
C ASN A 91 -16.28 4.11 -8.01
N ARG A 92 -16.11 3.42 -6.87
CA ARG A 92 -14.86 2.95 -6.22
C ARG A 92 -14.34 3.89 -5.15
N VAL A 93 -14.14 3.32 -3.96
CA VAL A 93 -13.32 3.87 -2.88
C VAL A 93 -11.87 3.91 -3.41
N VAL A 94 -11.56 4.95 -4.19
CA VAL A 94 -10.21 5.26 -4.62
C VAL A 94 -9.47 5.71 -3.38
N THR A 95 -8.43 4.96 -3.06
CA THR A 95 -7.65 5.13 -1.84
C THR A 95 -7.03 6.53 -1.80
N GLY A 96 -6.42 6.95 -2.89
CA GLY A 96 -5.74 8.22 -3.09
C GLY A 96 -4.92 8.16 -4.38
N GLN A 97 -4.15 9.20 -4.64
CA GLN A 97 -3.19 9.27 -5.73
C GLN A 97 -1.77 9.08 -5.22
N TRP A 98 -0.88 8.52 -6.05
CA TRP A 98 0.53 8.36 -5.73
C TRP A 98 1.40 8.75 -6.91
N GLU A 99 2.50 9.44 -6.64
CA GLU A 99 3.55 9.72 -7.62
C GLU A 99 4.94 9.48 -7.02
N SER A 100 5.79 8.83 -7.82
CA SER A 100 7.22 8.72 -7.56
C SER A 100 7.93 9.90 -8.22
N LEU A 101 8.71 10.63 -7.46
CA LEU A 101 9.43 11.84 -7.85
C LEU A 101 10.92 11.57 -8.02
N SER A 102 11.66 12.53 -8.56
CA SER A 102 13.07 12.32 -8.88
C SER A 102 13.94 12.17 -7.63
N LEU A 103 14.94 11.31 -7.71
CA LEU A 103 15.96 11.16 -6.65
C LEU A 103 16.88 12.36 -6.52
N PHE A 104 17.02 13.16 -7.58
CA PHE A 104 18.03 14.22 -7.69
C PHE A 104 17.49 15.61 -7.31
N LEU A 105 16.18 15.71 -7.09
CA LEU A 105 15.50 16.94 -6.71
C LEU A 105 15.07 16.87 -5.25
N ASP A 106 15.11 18.01 -4.59
CA ASP A 106 14.52 18.15 -3.25
C ASP A 106 13.01 17.89 -3.32
N LEU A 107 12.52 17.01 -2.45
CA LEU A 107 11.13 16.55 -2.47
C LEU A 107 10.15 17.70 -2.23
N ASP A 108 10.43 18.61 -1.28
CA ASP A 108 9.55 19.74 -1.01
C ASP A 108 9.46 20.67 -2.23
N THR A 109 10.59 20.91 -2.91
CA THR A 109 10.64 21.71 -4.14
C THR A 109 9.82 21.10 -5.27
N GLU A 110 10.01 19.82 -5.57
CA GLU A 110 9.27 19.15 -6.66
C GLU A 110 7.78 19.05 -6.32
N VAL A 111 7.41 18.70 -5.08
CA VAL A 111 6.00 18.68 -4.64
C VAL A 111 5.35 20.06 -4.79
N ASN A 112 6.03 21.13 -4.39
CA ASN A 112 5.49 22.49 -4.56
C ASN A 112 5.20 22.82 -6.03
N GLN A 113 6.08 22.42 -6.95
CA GLN A 113 5.86 22.58 -8.38
C GLN A 113 4.63 21.78 -8.85
N ARG A 114 4.49 20.51 -8.46
CA ARG A 114 3.29 19.70 -8.78
C ARG A 114 2.01 20.36 -8.25
N MET A 115 2.06 20.88 -7.03
CA MET A 115 0.92 21.56 -6.42
C MET A 115 0.55 22.85 -7.14
N MET A 116 1.52 23.61 -7.68
CA MET A 116 1.28 24.79 -8.51
C MET A 116 0.66 24.43 -9.87
N LEU A 117 1.00 23.27 -10.43
CA LEU A 117 0.43 22.79 -11.69
C LEU A 117 -1.06 22.39 -11.57
N GLY A 118 -1.61 22.30 -10.36
CA GLY A 118 -3.03 21.99 -10.15
C GLY A 118 -3.32 20.53 -9.85
N TYR A 119 -2.33 19.78 -9.36
CA TYR A 119 -2.51 18.40 -8.93
C TYR A 119 -3.65 18.24 -7.90
N PRO A 120 -4.34 17.09 -7.89
CA PRO A 120 -5.42 16.83 -6.96
C PRO A 120 -4.93 16.92 -5.52
N ARG A 121 -5.70 17.58 -4.66
CA ARG A 121 -5.26 17.94 -3.30
C ARG A 121 -5.90 17.11 -2.20
N GLN A 122 -6.84 16.21 -2.53
CA GLN A 122 -7.61 15.51 -1.51
C GLN A 122 -6.83 14.45 -0.74
N ASN A 123 -6.12 13.56 -1.43
CA ASN A 123 -5.27 12.54 -0.81
C ASN A 123 -4.21 12.10 -1.82
N ILE A 124 -3.01 12.65 -1.70
CA ILE A 124 -1.90 12.37 -2.61
C ILE A 124 -0.61 12.08 -1.82
N LEU A 125 0.07 11.00 -2.20
CA LEU A 125 1.32 10.56 -1.62
C LEU A 125 2.45 10.73 -2.63
N PHE A 126 3.48 11.46 -2.25
CA PHE A 126 4.70 11.64 -3.04
C PHE A 126 5.86 10.92 -2.35
N GLU A 127 6.77 10.33 -3.12
CA GLU A 127 7.99 9.72 -2.60
C GLU A 127 9.14 9.73 -3.60
N ASN A 128 10.38 9.68 -3.11
CA ASN A 128 11.60 9.59 -3.91
C ASN A 128 12.58 8.54 -3.34
N THR A 129 12.03 7.41 -2.87
CA THR A 129 12.67 6.29 -2.17
C THR A 129 13.36 6.60 -0.84
N HIS A 130 13.73 7.85 -0.59
CA HIS A 130 14.40 8.31 0.64
C HIS A 130 13.43 9.00 1.58
N THR A 131 12.52 9.79 1.02
CA THR A 131 11.52 10.54 1.75
C THR A 131 10.15 10.33 1.12
N ALA A 132 9.12 10.38 1.96
CA ALA A 132 7.73 10.38 1.51
C ALA A 132 6.97 11.53 2.17
N MET A 133 6.08 12.14 1.40
CA MET A 133 5.22 13.25 1.82
C MET A 133 3.77 12.96 1.48
N LEU A 134 2.90 13.07 2.48
CA LEU A 134 1.47 12.89 2.34
C LEU A 134 0.77 14.26 2.41
N ILE A 135 0.07 14.61 1.33
CA ILE A 135 -0.83 15.76 1.29
C ILE A 135 -2.26 15.26 1.37
N GLN A 136 -3.02 15.82 2.31
CA GLN A 136 -4.46 15.57 2.44
C GLN A 136 -5.19 16.91 2.60
N GLN A 137 -6.28 17.08 1.86
CA GLN A 137 -7.07 18.32 1.84
C GLN A 137 -6.20 19.58 1.60
N GLY A 138 -5.20 19.46 0.73
CA GLY A 138 -4.27 20.53 0.39
C GLY A 138 -3.22 20.87 1.45
N LYS A 139 -3.14 20.14 2.56
CA LYS A 139 -2.16 20.36 3.64
C LYS A 139 -1.13 19.24 3.70
N LYS A 140 0.11 19.59 4.04
CA LYS A 140 1.14 18.60 4.39
C LYS A 140 0.78 17.97 5.74
N VAL A 141 0.44 16.68 5.69
CA VAL A 141 -0.08 15.93 6.84
C VAL A 141 0.96 14.99 7.45
N ALA A 142 1.92 14.53 6.67
CA ALA A 142 3.09 13.80 7.14
C ALA A 142 4.25 13.97 6.15
N GLN A 143 5.47 13.96 6.68
CA GLN A 143 6.71 13.81 5.92
C GLN A 143 7.65 12.93 6.72
N ILE A 144 8.17 11.87 6.11
CA ILE A 144 8.96 10.85 6.79
C ILE A 144 10.20 10.51 5.96
N LYS A 145 11.20 9.94 6.65
CA LYS A 145 12.23 9.14 5.99
C LYS A 145 11.73 7.72 5.77
N MET A 146 12.10 7.13 4.65
CA MET A 146 11.63 5.81 4.21
C MET A 146 12.31 4.65 4.93
N ASP A 147 13.44 4.89 5.61
CA ASP A 147 14.19 3.90 6.41
C ASP A 147 13.53 3.56 7.75
N ASP A 148 12.66 4.42 8.27
CA ASP A 148 11.89 4.20 9.49
C ASP A 148 10.60 3.42 9.20
N TRP A 149 10.68 2.09 9.33
CA TRP A 149 9.57 1.19 9.02
C TRP A 149 8.28 1.52 9.80
N ASN A 150 8.39 1.99 11.05
CA ASN A 150 7.24 2.31 11.89
C ASN A 150 6.50 3.52 11.31
N LYS A 151 7.25 4.58 10.97
CA LYS A 151 6.68 5.79 10.36
C LYS A 151 6.10 5.51 8.98
N LEU A 152 6.79 4.69 8.18
CA LEU A 152 6.28 4.26 6.88
C LEU A 152 4.96 3.50 7.02
N HIS A 153 4.88 2.56 7.96
CA HIS A 153 3.64 1.84 8.24
C HIS A 153 2.49 2.79 8.60
N GLN A 154 2.72 3.73 9.53
CA GLN A 154 1.72 4.70 9.96
C GLN A 154 1.26 5.62 8.83
N LEU A 155 2.20 6.10 8.01
CA LEU A 155 1.91 6.93 6.84
C LEU A 155 1.05 6.18 5.82
N LEU A 156 1.38 4.91 5.53
CA LEU A 156 0.61 4.08 4.60
C LEU A 156 -0.80 3.82 5.13
N ILE A 157 -0.98 3.53 6.42
CA ILE A 157 -2.31 3.42 7.03
C ILE A 157 -3.10 4.72 6.85
N LYS A 158 -2.49 5.87 7.17
CA LYS A 158 -3.13 7.18 7.08
C LYS A 158 -3.54 7.53 5.65
N PHE A 159 -2.71 7.16 4.68
CA PHE A 159 -3.00 7.31 3.27
C PHE A 159 -4.16 6.40 2.86
N VAL A 160 -4.10 5.11 3.19
CA VAL A 160 -5.09 4.15 2.68
C VAL A 160 -6.44 4.22 3.36
N GLN A 161 -6.50 4.63 4.61
CA GLN A 161 -7.74 4.77 5.36
C GLN A 161 -8.37 6.15 5.25
N PHE A 162 -7.82 7.04 4.41
CA PHE A 162 -8.39 8.36 4.23
C PHE A 162 -9.87 8.27 3.84
N ASP A 163 -10.68 9.11 4.49
CA ASP A 163 -12.09 9.29 4.21
C ASP A 163 -12.37 10.79 4.11
N PRO A 164 -12.65 11.32 2.91
CA PRO A 164 -12.90 12.74 2.73
C PRO A 164 -14.13 13.23 3.49
N LYS A 165 -15.10 12.36 3.82
CA LYS A 165 -16.32 12.74 4.54
C LYS A 165 -16.10 12.93 6.04
N LYS A 166 -15.07 12.30 6.61
CA LYS A 166 -14.82 12.31 8.06
C LYS A 166 -14.46 13.70 8.61
N TYR A 167 -14.03 14.62 7.75
CA TYR A 167 -13.55 15.96 8.13
C TYR A 167 -14.36 17.09 7.49
N SER A 168 -15.50 16.77 6.87
CA SER A 168 -16.46 17.73 6.35
C SER A 168 -17.57 17.95 7.39
N ALA A 169 -17.25 18.67 8.46
CA ALA A 169 -18.19 19.14 9.47
C ALA A 169 -18.13 20.67 9.54
#